data_AF-A0A6P0KIQ3-F1
#
_entry.id   AF-A0A6P0KIQ3-F1
#
_cell.length_a   1.000
_cell.length_b   1.000
_cell.length_c   1.000
_cell.angle_alpha   90.00
_cell.angle_beta   90.00
_cell.angle_gamma   90.00
#
_symmetry.space_group_name_H-M   'P 1'
#
loop_
_entity.id
_entity.type
_entity.pdbx_description
1 polymer ?
#
loop_
_entity_poly.entity_id
_entity_poly.type
_entity_poly.pdbx_seq_one_letter_code
_entity_poly.pdbx_strand_id
1 'polypeptide(L)'
;MRKFVSTILAMVIISLSLLMSPAAASANEQTFYFTVEATSECPAHTISNPFSNASILTANAQGAWNNGPNLPKVNPNGDFSQPCDSCEFPVPPNKINELIAYDQTMPPGFTLGGGASMNFEVYPGQRISFCQNDARGTHYDNQGSAEVFVRITTQEPLK
;
A
#
# COMPACT_ATOMS: atom_id res chain seq x y z
N MET A 1 -82.52 17.37 -7.81
CA MET A 1 -81.61 17.48 -6.65
C MET A 1 -81.09 16.10 -6.25
N ARG A 2 -79.87 15.71 -6.66
CA ARG A 2 -79.12 14.57 -6.08
C ARG A 2 -77.62 14.89 -6.13
N LYS A 3 -76.94 14.43 -5.08
CA LYS A 3 -75.72 14.96 -4.45
C LYS A 3 -74.43 14.64 -5.23
N PHE A 4 -73.46 15.55 -5.12
CA PHE A 4 -72.03 15.33 -5.37
C PHE A 4 -71.47 14.29 -4.37
N VAL A 5 -70.60 13.39 -4.84
CA VAL A 5 -69.53 12.82 -4.01
C VAL A 5 -68.26 12.80 -4.87
N SER A 6 -67.33 13.66 -4.49
CA SER A 6 -65.98 13.75 -5.04
C SER A 6 -65.08 12.80 -4.24
N THR A 7 -64.48 11.81 -4.90
CA THR A 7 -63.51 10.91 -4.26
C THR A 7 -62.11 11.39 -4.61
N ILE A 8 -61.46 12.05 -3.65
CA ILE A 8 -60.05 12.44 -3.76
C ILE A 8 -59.20 11.21 -3.40
N LEU A 9 -58.46 10.70 -4.37
CA LEU A 9 -57.48 9.63 -4.19
C LEU A 9 -56.18 10.26 -3.65
N ALA A 10 -55.81 9.95 -2.41
CA ALA A 10 -54.56 10.39 -1.82
C ALA A 10 -53.40 9.53 -2.36
N MET A 11 -52.48 10.15 -3.09
CA MET A 11 -51.27 9.52 -3.61
C MET A 11 -50.16 9.64 -2.55
N VAL A 12 -49.83 8.52 -1.90
CA VAL A 12 -48.71 8.44 -0.94
C VAL A 12 -47.42 8.33 -1.74
N ILE A 13 -46.63 9.41 -1.76
CA ILE A 13 -45.26 9.39 -2.29
C ILE A 13 -44.37 8.85 -1.17
N ILE A 14 -43.98 7.58 -1.29
CA ILE A 14 -42.93 6.99 -0.45
C ILE A 14 -41.60 7.47 -1.03
N SER A 15 -41.03 8.53 -0.45
CA SER A 15 -39.66 8.92 -0.71
C SER A 15 -38.74 7.84 -0.15
N LEU A 16 -38.30 6.94 -1.03
CA LEU A 16 -37.30 5.93 -0.72
C LEU A 16 -35.93 6.63 -0.64
N SER A 17 -35.66 7.24 0.50
CA SER A 17 -34.33 7.73 0.85
C SER A 17 -33.40 6.53 0.96
N LEU A 18 -32.65 6.25 -0.12
CA LEU A 18 -31.54 5.30 -0.10
C LEU A 18 -30.47 5.83 0.85
N LEU A 19 -30.58 5.45 2.12
CA LEU A 19 -29.49 5.47 3.07
C LEU A 19 -28.44 4.51 2.52
N MET A 20 -27.47 5.03 1.77
CA MET A 20 -26.28 4.27 1.40
C MET A 20 -25.66 3.75 2.69
N SER A 21 -25.71 2.44 2.86
CA SER A 21 -25.13 1.79 4.02
C SER A 21 -23.61 1.97 3.97
N PRO A 22 -22.92 2.19 5.10
CA PRO A 22 -21.45 2.36 5.14
C PRO A 22 -20.67 1.16 4.55
N ALA A 23 -21.33 0.02 4.33
CA ALA A 23 -20.77 -1.12 3.62
C ALA A 23 -20.40 -0.83 2.15
N ALA A 24 -21.08 0.10 1.47
CA ALA A 24 -20.77 0.44 0.07
C ALA A 24 -19.47 1.26 -0.07
N ALA A 25 -19.11 2.05 0.96
CA ALA A 25 -17.84 2.78 0.97
C ALA A 25 -16.62 1.86 1.22
N SER A 26 -16.83 0.69 1.82
CA SER A 26 -15.81 -0.33 2.05
C SER A 26 -15.52 -1.20 0.83
N ALA A 27 -16.30 -1.10 -0.25
CA ALA A 27 -16.11 -1.94 -1.44
C ALA A 27 -14.96 -1.48 -2.36
N ASN A 28 -14.49 -0.23 -2.18
CA ASN A 28 -13.54 0.42 -3.09
C ASN A 28 -12.15 0.62 -2.48
N GLU A 29 -11.92 0.17 -1.25
CA GLU A 29 -10.67 0.36 -0.53
C GLU A 29 -10.34 -0.86 0.33
N GLN A 30 -9.07 -1.27 0.30
CA GLN A 30 -8.50 -2.26 1.23
C GLN A 30 -7.27 -1.66 1.90
N THR A 31 -7.19 -1.80 3.22
CA THR A 31 -6.03 -1.37 4.01
C THR A 31 -5.23 -2.56 4.53
N PHE A 32 -3.93 -2.35 4.69
CA PHE A 32 -2.98 -3.28 5.28
C PHE A 32 -2.09 -2.52 6.26
N TYR A 33 -1.74 -3.19 7.35
CA TYR A 33 -0.80 -2.67 8.35
C TYR A 33 0.17 -3.78 8.73
N PHE A 34 1.46 -3.50 8.62
CA PHE A 34 2.51 -4.48 8.93
C PHE A 34 3.81 -3.77 9.32
N THR A 35 4.70 -4.52 9.96
CA THR A 35 6.05 -4.07 10.31
C THR A 35 7.05 -4.73 9.39
N VAL A 36 8.00 -3.95 8.89
CA VAL A 36 9.21 -4.43 8.21
C VAL A 36 10.36 -4.32 9.20
N GLU A 37 10.84 -5.47 9.68
CA GLU A 37 12.02 -5.54 10.54
C GLU A 37 13.28 -5.39 9.70
N ALA A 38 14.26 -4.64 10.23
CA ALA A 38 15.51 -4.38 9.52
C ALA A 38 16.32 -5.65 9.23
N THR A 39 16.12 -6.67 10.08
CA THR A 39 16.75 -7.98 9.98
C THR A 39 16.09 -8.93 8.99
N SER A 40 14.97 -8.53 8.37
CA SER A 40 14.29 -9.34 7.37
C SER A 40 14.91 -9.17 5.99
N GLU A 41 15.38 -10.27 5.41
CA GLU A 41 15.75 -10.33 4.00
C GLU A 41 14.53 -10.08 3.09
N CYS A 42 14.77 -9.68 1.85
CA CYS A 42 13.70 -9.46 0.87
C CYS A 42 13.16 -10.80 0.30
N PRO A 43 11.82 -10.99 0.25
CA PRO A 43 10.77 -10.11 0.77
C PRO A 43 10.59 -10.22 2.29
N ALA A 44 10.38 -9.08 2.95
CA ALA A 44 10.00 -9.07 4.36
C ALA A 44 8.47 -9.21 4.52
N HIS A 45 7.70 -8.57 3.63
CA HIS A 45 6.25 -8.67 3.60
C HIS A 45 5.72 -8.64 2.16
N THR A 46 4.62 -9.33 1.89
CA THR A 46 3.99 -9.35 0.57
C THR A 46 2.48 -9.18 0.71
N ILE A 47 1.92 -8.25 -0.06
CA ILE A 47 0.46 -8.11 -0.24
C ILE A 47 0.09 -8.35 -1.69
N SER A 48 -1.21 -8.42 -1.98
CA SER A 48 -1.72 -8.51 -3.35
C SER A 48 -2.83 -7.51 -3.55
N ASN A 49 -2.94 -6.96 -4.77
CA ASN A 49 -4.11 -6.17 -5.13
C ASN A 49 -5.36 -7.08 -5.08
N PRO A 50 -6.31 -6.82 -4.15
CA PRO A 50 -7.49 -7.67 -3.97
C PRO A 50 -8.57 -7.42 -5.03
N PHE A 51 -8.44 -6.36 -5.83
CA PHE A 51 -9.45 -5.95 -6.79
C PHE A 51 -9.25 -6.62 -8.15
N SER A 52 -10.34 -6.75 -8.90
CA SER A 52 -10.35 -7.31 -10.26
C SER A 52 -9.97 -6.29 -11.35
N ASN A 53 -9.71 -5.04 -10.97
CA ASN A 53 -9.29 -3.95 -11.84
C ASN A 53 -8.01 -3.25 -11.34
N ALA A 54 -7.45 -2.40 -12.21
CA ALA A 54 -6.34 -1.53 -11.84
C ALA A 54 -6.72 -0.64 -10.64
N SER A 55 -5.77 -0.46 -9.73
CA SER A 55 -5.97 0.24 -8.46
C SER A 55 -4.78 1.13 -8.16
N ILE A 56 -4.96 2.07 -7.25
CA ILE A 56 -3.88 2.90 -6.73
C ILE A 56 -3.46 2.37 -5.36
N LEU A 57 -2.18 2.05 -5.21
CA LEU A 57 -1.56 1.73 -3.94
C LEU A 57 -0.89 2.98 -3.39
N THR A 58 -1.32 3.43 -2.20
CA THR A 58 -0.63 4.42 -1.39
C THR A 58 -0.03 3.75 -0.16
N ALA A 59 1.26 3.92 0.07
CA ALA A 59 1.93 3.42 1.27
C ALA A 59 2.59 4.58 2.02
N ASN A 60 2.46 4.58 3.34
CA ASN A 60 3.20 5.49 4.22
C ASN A 60 3.90 4.66 5.29
N ALA A 61 5.16 4.98 5.56
CA ALA A 61 5.98 4.26 6.52
C ALA A 61 6.58 5.22 7.55
N GLN A 62 6.62 4.77 8.79
CA GLN A 62 7.23 5.47 9.91
C GLN A 62 8.14 4.52 10.69
N GLY A 63 9.14 5.08 11.36
CA GLY A 63 10.14 4.32 12.08
C GLY A 63 11.56 4.71 11.66
N ALA A 64 12.52 3.92 12.12
CA ALA A 64 13.92 4.13 11.80
C ALA A 64 14.71 2.83 11.94
N TRP A 65 15.62 2.61 11.00
CA TRP A 65 16.52 1.46 10.99
C TRP A 65 17.91 1.83 10.47
N ASN A 66 18.86 0.91 10.59
CA ASN A 66 20.18 1.00 9.99
C ASN A 66 20.54 -0.34 9.35
N ASN A 67 21.62 -0.33 8.56
CA ASN A 67 22.21 -1.51 7.92
C ASN A 67 23.47 -2.00 8.66
N GLY A 68 23.46 -1.92 10.00
CA GLY A 68 24.57 -2.39 10.81
C GLY A 68 24.60 -1.79 12.22
N PRO A 69 25.27 -2.46 13.18
CA PRO A 69 25.08 -2.22 14.61
C PRO A 69 25.62 -0.88 15.11
N ASN A 70 26.56 -0.27 14.39
CA ASN A 70 27.23 0.98 14.78
C ASN A 70 26.86 2.16 13.87
N LEU A 71 25.88 1.98 12.98
CA LEU A 71 25.46 3.01 12.03
C LEU A 71 24.27 3.80 12.60
N PRO A 72 24.15 5.10 12.29
CA PRO A 72 23.00 5.88 12.70
C PRO A 72 21.74 5.34 12.03
N LYS A 73 20.63 5.29 12.78
CA LYS A 73 19.34 4.94 12.21
C LYS A 73 18.83 6.09 11.34
N VAL A 74 18.30 5.74 10.18
CA VAL A 74 17.65 6.65 9.25
C VAL A 74 16.19 6.26 9.06
N ASN A 75 15.39 7.21 8.61
CA ASN A 75 13.98 6.94 8.31
C ASN A 75 13.86 6.13 6.99
N PRO A 76 12.66 5.64 6.65
CA PRO A 76 12.45 4.80 5.47
C PRO A 76 12.73 5.45 4.10
N ASN A 77 13.10 6.74 4.04
CA ASN A 77 13.56 7.37 2.79
C ASN A 77 14.98 6.95 2.38
N GLY A 78 15.67 6.20 3.23
CA GLY A 78 17.05 5.77 3.02
C GLY A 78 18.04 6.94 2.99
N ASP A 79 19.29 6.60 2.71
CA ASP A 79 20.40 7.54 2.73
C ASP A 79 21.49 7.12 1.72
N PHE A 80 21.87 8.04 0.82
CA PHE A 80 22.97 7.82 -0.15
C PHE A 80 24.36 7.91 0.49
N SER A 81 24.47 8.50 1.69
CA SER A 81 25.74 8.69 2.38
C SER A 81 26.17 7.49 3.22
N GLN A 82 25.27 6.51 3.42
CA GLN A 82 25.62 5.24 4.06
C GLN A 82 26.59 4.49 3.14
N PRO A 83 27.71 3.98 3.66
CA PRO A 83 28.71 3.29 2.84
C PRO A 83 28.13 1.98 2.31
N CYS A 84 28.22 1.77 0.99
CA CYS A 84 28.16 0.43 0.44
C CYS A 84 28.87 0.31 -0.92
N ASP A 85 30.16 -0.01 -0.86
CA ASP A 85 31.04 -0.06 -2.02
C ASP A 85 30.80 -1.29 -2.93
N SER A 86 30.02 -2.28 -2.45
CA SER A 86 29.76 -3.54 -3.18
C SER A 86 28.39 -4.16 -2.90
N CYS A 87 27.36 -3.35 -2.62
CA CYS A 87 26.01 -3.88 -2.36
C CYS A 87 25.42 -4.54 -3.61
N GLU A 88 25.20 -5.86 -3.53
CA GLU A 88 24.23 -6.52 -4.39
C GLU A 88 22.84 -6.31 -3.81
N PHE A 89 22.19 -5.20 -4.21
CA PHE A 89 20.84 -4.92 -3.76
C PHE A 89 19.84 -5.95 -4.30
N PRO A 90 18.78 -6.24 -3.56
CA PRO A 90 17.65 -7.01 -4.06
C PRO A 90 17.06 -6.38 -5.33
N VAL A 91 17.04 -5.04 -5.39
CA VAL A 91 16.55 -4.26 -6.54
C VAL A 91 17.41 -3.01 -6.79
N PRO A 92 17.92 -2.79 -8.02
CA PRO A 92 18.79 -1.65 -8.36
C PRO A 92 18.04 -0.43 -8.98
N PRO A 93 18.53 0.82 -8.81
CA PRO A 93 19.19 1.39 -7.64
C PRO A 93 18.19 2.19 -6.78
N ASN A 94 18.07 1.80 -5.52
CA ASN A 94 17.39 2.53 -4.45
C ASN A 94 18.44 2.88 -3.38
N LYS A 95 18.18 3.86 -2.49
CA LYS A 95 19.14 4.23 -1.45
C LYS A 95 19.32 3.08 -0.46
N ILE A 96 20.47 2.97 0.19
CA ILE A 96 20.64 2.07 1.35
C ILE A 96 19.65 2.51 2.43
N ASN A 97 19.08 1.55 3.16
CA ASN A 97 18.06 1.77 4.18
C ASN A 97 16.75 2.37 3.64
N GLU A 98 16.51 2.38 2.34
CA GLU A 98 15.21 2.79 1.80
C GLU A 98 14.19 1.66 1.99
N LEU A 99 12.96 1.98 2.38
CA LEU A 99 11.86 1.02 2.23
C LEU A 99 11.55 0.91 0.73
N ILE A 100 11.65 -0.28 0.17
CA ILE A 100 11.36 -0.52 -1.24
C ILE A 100 10.08 -1.32 -1.39
N ALA A 101 9.28 -0.97 -2.39
CA ALA A 101 8.15 -1.77 -2.87
C ALA A 101 8.47 -2.25 -4.29
N TYR A 102 8.39 -3.55 -4.53
CA TYR A 102 8.73 -4.14 -5.82
C TYR A 102 7.80 -5.29 -6.20
N ASP A 103 7.70 -5.52 -7.51
CA ASP A 103 6.96 -6.65 -8.07
C ASP A 103 7.87 -7.90 -8.12
N GLN A 104 7.49 -8.96 -7.39
CA GLN A 104 8.24 -10.21 -7.38
C GLN A 104 8.08 -11.03 -8.66
N THR A 105 7.08 -10.73 -9.47
CA THR A 105 6.72 -11.53 -10.65
C THR A 105 7.55 -11.18 -11.87
N MET A 106 8.28 -10.06 -11.85
CA MET A 106 9.16 -9.62 -12.93
C MET A 106 10.65 -9.76 -12.53
N PRO A 107 11.43 -10.69 -13.10
CA PRO A 107 12.87 -10.78 -12.85
C PRO A 107 13.64 -9.72 -13.67
N PRO A 108 14.69 -9.09 -13.10
CA PRO A 108 15.06 -9.02 -11.70
C PRO A 108 14.19 -7.94 -10.99
N GLY A 109 13.34 -8.34 -10.04
CA GLY A 109 12.32 -7.53 -9.33
C GLY A 109 12.16 -6.07 -9.78
N PHE A 110 11.04 -5.70 -10.40
CA PHE A 110 10.83 -4.30 -10.82
C PHE A 110 10.43 -3.41 -9.63
N THR A 111 11.23 -2.39 -9.31
CA THR A 111 10.86 -1.37 -8.30
C THR A 111 9.59 -0.65 -8.73
N LEU A 112 8.56 -0.70 -7.87
CA LEU A 112 7.34 0.09 -8.04
C LEU A 112 7.46 1.46 -7.35
N GLY A 113 8.17 1.51 -6.22
CA GLY A 113 8.47 2.74 -5.50
C GLY A 113 9.45 2.53 -4.35
N GLY A 114 9.93 3.64 -3.78
CA GLY A 114 10.80 3.65 -2.62
C GLY A 114 10.53 4.86 -1.72
N GLY A 115 10.81 4.70 -0.43
CA GLY A 115 10.78 5.77 0.55
C GLY A 115 9.68 5.66 1.60
N ALA A 116 9.56 6.69 2.45
CA ALA A 116 8.57 6.75 3.51
C ALA A 116 7.14 7.03 3.00
N SER A 117 6.98 7.48 1.76
CA SER A 117 5.69 7.66 1.11
C SER A 117 5.77 7.24 -0.35
N MET A 118 4.86 6.37 -0.77
CA MET A 118 4.81 5.82 -2.13
C MET A 118 3.38 5.89 -2.66
N ASN A 119 3.25 6.14 -3.96
CA ASN A 119 1.98 6.15 -4.67
C ASN A 119 2.16 5.65 -6.10
N PHE A 120 1.60 4.49 -6.43
CA PHE A 120 1.73 3.88 -7.76
C PHE A 120 0.53 3.02 -8.13
N GLU A 121 0.36 2.78 -9.42
CA GLU A 121 -0.67 1.89 -9.95
C GLU A 121 -0.30 0.43 -9.71
N VAL A 122 -1.30 -0.39 -9.37
CA VAL A 122 -1.18 -1.85 -9.22
C VAL A 122 -2.28 -2.57 -9.99
N TYR A 123 -1.93 -3.73 -10.56
CA TYR A 123 -2.83 -4.52 -11.40
C TYR A 123 -3.52 -5.65 -10.63
N PRO A 124 -4.64 -6.20 -11.14
CA PRO A 124 -5.36 -7.28 -10.48
C PRO A 124 -4.45 -8.47 -10.14
N GLY A 125 -4.46 -8.89 -8.87
CA GLY A 125 -3.63 -10.00 -8.39
C GLY A 125 -2.12 -9.76 -8.39
N GLN A 126 -1.65 -8.56 -8.75
CA GLN A 126 -0.23 -8.22 -8.67
C GLN A 126 0.28 -8.37 -7.23
N ARG A 127 1.46 -8.99 -7.08
CA ARG A 127 2.10 -9.23 -5.78
C ARG A 127 3.15 -8.16 -5.50
N ILE A 128 2.88 -7.33 -4.49
CA ILE A 128 3.75 -6.23 -4.09
C ILE A 128 4.50 -6.64 -2.83
N SER A 129 5.83 -6.66 -2.90
CA SER A 129 6.67 -6.99 -1.76
C SER A 129 7.42 -5.79 -1.24
N PHE A 130 7.61 -5.79 0.08
CA PHE A 130 8.26 -4.73 0.84
C PHE A 130 9.46 -5.28 1.59
N CYS A 131 10.53 -4.50 1.65
CA CYS A 131 11.68 -4.74 2.54
C CYS A 131 12.52 -3.47 2.68
N GLN A 132 13.42 -3.46 3.67
CA GLN A 132 14.52 -2.51 3.70
C GLN A 132 15.50 -2.84 2.56
N ASN A 133 15.99 -1.83 1.88
CA ASN A 133 17.02 -1.99 0.85
C ASN A 133 18.40 -2.03 1.49
N ASP A 134 19.00 -3.21 1.49
CA ASP A 134 20.36 -3.48 1.95
C ASP A 134 20.99 -4.57 1.07
N ALA A 135 22.27 -4.87 1.28
CA ALA A 135 22.93 -5.96 0.58
C ALA A 135 22.31 -7.32 0.95
N ARG A 136 22.20 -8.20 -0.04
CA ARG A 136 21.76 -9.59 0.18
C ARG A 136 22.67 -10.27 1.19
N GLY A 137 22.07 -10.90 2.21
CA GLY A 137 22.80 -11.63 3.23
C GLY A 137 23.47 -10.78 4.30
N THR A 138 23.27 -9.46 4.31
CA THR A 138 23.80 -8.55 5.35
C THR A 138 22.77 -8.10 6.36
N HIS A 139 21.50 -8.50 6.23
CA HIS A 139 20.45 -8.01 7.13
C HIS A 139 20.62 -8.47 8.59
N TYR A 140 21.42 -9.50 8.86
CA TYR A 140 21.47 -10.15 10.17
C TYR A 140 21.94 -9.25 11.32
N ASP A 141 22.66 -8.16 11.06
CA ASP A 141 23.14 -7.20 12.06
C ASP A 141 22.49 -5.82 11.97
N ASN A 142 21.47 -5.69 11.11
CA ASN A 142 20.62 -4.51 11.01
C ASN A 142 19.76 -4.33 12.27
N GLN A 143 19.38 -3.09 12.56
CA GLN A 143 18.60 -2.78 13.75
C GLN A 143 17.45 -1.82 13.47
N GLY A 144 16.32 -2.05 14.14
CA GLY A 144 15.13 -1.20 14.03
C GLY A 144 14.10 -1.79 13.07
N SER A 145 13.08 -0.99 12.78
CA SER A 145 11.96 -1.39 11.96
C SER A 145 11.20 -0.18 11.42
N ALA A 146 10.36 -0.42 10.43
CA ALA A 146 9.36 0.53 9.99
C ALA A 146 7.97 -0.09 10.00
N GLU A 147 7.02 0.65 10.56
CA GLU A 147 5.60 0.36 10.46
C GLU A 147 5.09 0.93 9.13
N VAL A 148 4.40 0.10 8.34
CA VAL A 148 3.92 0.45 7.01
C VAL A 148 2.40 0.36 6.99
N PHE A 149 1.76 1.48 6.65
CA PHE A 149 0.34 1.55 6.37
C PHE A 149 0.13 1.63 4.87
N VAL A 150 -0.55 0.64 4.31
CA VAL A 150 -0.87 0.58 2.88
C VAL A 150 -2.37 0.67 2.69
N ARG A 151 -2.77 1.44 1.69
CA ARG A 151 -4.13 1.54 1.19
C ARG A 151 -4.13 1.27 -0.30
N ILE A 152 -4.95 0.32 -0.73
CA ILE A 152 -5.24 0.07 -2.15
C ILE A 152 -6.66 0.55 -2.40
N THR A 153 -6.82 1.48 -3.34
CA THR A 153 -8.12 2.02 -3.73
C THR A 153 -8.38 1.69 -5.19
N THR A 154 -9.52 1.06 -5.46
CA THR A 154 -9.95 0.77 -6.84
C THR A 154 -10.33 2.07 -7.55
N GLN A 155 -9.95 2.19 -8.82
CA GLN A 155 -10.49 3.25 -9.66
C GLN A 155 -11.88 2.80 -10.14
N GLU A 156 -12.93 3.57 -9.84
CA GLU A 156 -14.26 3.31 -10.39
C GLU A 156 -14.14 3.17 -11.92
N PRO A 157 -14.79 2.17 -12.55
CA PRO A 157 -14.82 2.11 -14.00
C PRO A 157 -15.42 3.42 -14.52
N LEU A 158 -14.69 4.08 -15.44
CA LEU A 158 -15.22 5.20 -16.21
C LEU A 158 -16.53 4.70 -16.86
N LYS A 159 -17.65 5.28 -16.43
CA LYS A 159 -18.98 4.97 -16.96
C LYS A 159 -19.13 5.45 -18.40
#